data_AF-A0A9E2ZGP4-F1
#
_entry.id   AF-A0A9E2ZGP4-F1
#
_cell.length_a   1.000
_cell.length_b   1.000
_cell.length_c   1.000
_cell.angle_alpha   90.00
_cell.angle_beta   90.00
_cell.angle_gamma   90.00
#
_symmetry.space_group_name_H-M   'P 1'
#
loop_
_entity.id
_entity.type
_entity.pdbx_description
1 polymer ?
#
loop_
_entity_poly.entity_id
_entity_poly.type
_entity_poly.pdbx_seq_one_letter_code
_entity_poly.pdbx_strand_id
1 'polypeptide(L)'
;MDDREHRIVSDLNTTYLDAGAMADIQRLGIELTEGAPLTVCDYDADAHGNPTWLVIDGVAHFDAQRQAWQIAYTMNDAHWEPRHA
;
A
#
# COMPACT_ATOMS: atom_id res chain seq x y z
N MET A 1 -22.85 34.12 -5.10
CA MET A 1 -22.23 33.58 -3.89
C MET A 1 -21.75 32.20 -4.30
N ASP A 2 -20.49 32.15 -4.74
CA ASP A 2 -19.93 31.03 -5.50
C ASP A 2 -19.58 29.92 -4.51
N ASP A 3 -20.41 28.88 -4.51
CA ASP A 3 -20.33 27.72 -3.63
C ASP A 3 -19.13 26.87 -4.12
N ARG A 4 -17.92 27.31 -3.74
CA ARG A 4 -16.71 26.52 -3.90
C ARG A 4 -16.77 25.38 -2.90
N GLU A 5 -17.58 24.37 -3.23
CA GLU A 5 -17.55 23.07 -2.58
C GLU A 5 -16.09 22.65 -2.43
N HIS A 6 -15.69 22.38 -1.18
CA HIS A 6 -14.40 21.79 -0.85
C HIS A 6 -14.29 20.41 -1.49
N ARG A 7 -13.88 20.34 -2.75
CA ARG A 7 -13.57 19.10 -3.45
C ARG A 7 -12.25 18.57 -2.92
N ILE A 8 -12.28 17.81 -1.83
CA ILE A 8 -11.16 16.93 -1.47
C ILE A 8 -11.10 15.87 -2.57
N VAL A 9 -10.21 16.06 -3.54
CA VAL A 9 -9.82 15.01 -4.48
C VAL A 9 -8.67 14.28 -3.81
N SER A 10 -8.96 13.15 -3.17
CA SER A 10 -7.94 12.27 -2.61
C SER A 10 -7.62 11.20 -3.64
N ASP A 11 -6.35 11.11 -4.00
CA ASP A 11 -5.74 10.04 -4.81
C ASP A 11 -5.28 8.86 -3.93
N LEU A 12 -5.84 8.75 -2.72
CA LEU A 12 -5.52 7.71 -1.76
C LEU A 12 -6.11 6.37 -2.21
N ASN A 13 -5.23 5.43 -2.49
CA ASN A 13 -5.56 4.04 -2.77
C ASN A 13 -5.44 3.24 -1.47
N THR A 14 -6.19 2.14 -1.39
CA THR A 14 -6.10 1.20 -0.27
C THR A 14 -6.11 -0.23 -0.78
N THR A 15 -5.28 -1.08 -0.18
CA THR A 15 -5.19 -2.51 -0.47
C THR A 15 -5.14 -3.29 0.83
N TYR A 16 -6.00 -4.30 0.97
CA TYR A 16 -6.00 -5.16 2.16
C TYR A 16 -4.77 -6.07 2.17
N LEU A 17 -4.17 -6.23 3.34
CA LEU A 17 -3.11 -7.20 3.56
C LEU A 17 -3.71 -8.61 3.52
N ASP A 18 -3.22 -9.44 2.60
CA ASP A 18 -3.69 -10.80 2.47
C ASP A 18 -3.09 -11.73 3.55
N ALA A 19 -3.47 -13.01 3.52
CA ALA A 19 -2.97 -13.97 4.48
C ALA A 19 -1.45 -14.17 4.42
N GLY A 20 -0.83 -14.00 3.25
CA GLY A 20 0.61 -14.11 3.06
C GLY A 20 1.34 -12.94 3.74
N ALA A 21 0.90 -11.72 3.44
CA ALA A 21 1.44 -10.51 4.07
C ALA A 21 1.29 -10.54 5.60
N MET A 22 0.13 -10.96 6.10
CA MET A 22 -0.10 -11.09 7.54
C MET A 22 0.79 -12.16 8.19
N ALA A 23 1.04 -13.29 7.51
CA ALA A 23 1.95 -14.31 7.99
C ALA A 23 3.41 -13.82 8.06
N ASP A 24 3.85 -13.02 7.07
CA ASP A 24 5.18 -12.41 7.08
C ASP A 24 5.35 -11.39 8.21
N ILE A 25 4.34 -10.55 8.44
CA ILE A 25 4.34 -9.59 9.56
C ILE A 25 4.47 -10.31 10.90
N GLN A 26 3.70 -11.39 11.09
CA GLN A 26 3.79 -12.22 12.30
C GLN A 26 5.17 -12.89 12.42
N ARG A 27 5.70 -13.44 11.33
CA ARG A 27 7.03 -14.09 11.29
C ARG A 27 8.15 -13.11 11.64
N LEU A 28 8.02 -11.85 11.23
CA LEU A 28 8.98 -10.78 11.53
C LEU A 28 8.80 -10.17 12.92
N GLY A 29 7.75 -10.55 13.65
CA GLY A 29 7.44 -10.01 14.98
C GLY A 29 7.02 -8.53 14.93
N ILE A 30 6.47 -8.09 13.80
CA ILE A 30 6.00 -6.71 13.61
C ILE A 30 4.60 -6.60 14.22
N GLU A 31 4.44 -5.68 15.15
CA GLU A 31 3.12 -5.28 15.65
C GLU A 31 2.56 -4.16 14.77
N LEU A 32 1.48 -4.44 14.04
CA LEU A 32 0.80 -3.42 13.26
C LEU A 32 0.04 -2.48 14.19
N THR A 33 0.23 -1.18 13.96
CA THR A 33 -0.51 -0.12 14.65
C THR A 33 -1.05 0.87 13.63
N GLU A 34 -2.16 1.51 13.98
CA GLU A 34 -2.82 2.50 13.13
C GLU A 34 -1.85 3.65 12.80
N GLY A 35 -1.70 3.95 11.51
CA GLY A 35 -0.79 4.99 11.01
C GLY A 35 0.69 4.59 10.96
N ALA A 36 1.04 3.34 11.29
CA ALA A 36 2.42 2.87 11.18
C ALA A 36 2.89 2.85 9.72
N PRO A 37 4.12 3.30 9.42
CA PRO A 37 4.68 3.17 8.09
C PRO A 37 4.87 1.68 7.74
N LEU A 38 4.48 1.31 6.53
CA LEU A 38 4.59 -0.04 6.01
C LEU A 38 5.05 0.01 4.56
N THR A 39 6.03 -0.83 4.21
CA THR A 39 6.41 -1.09 2.83
C THR A 39 5.90 -2.47 2.46
N VAL A 40 5.10 -2.56 1.40
CA VAL A 40 4.67 -3.84 0.84
C VAL A 40 5.23 -4.01 -0.56
N CYS A 41 5.45 -5.25 -0.96
CA CYS A 41 5.82 -5.55 -2.32
C CYS A 41 4.94 -6.67 -2.89
N ASP A 42 4.69 -6.59 -4.18
CA ASP A 42 4.08 -7.66 -4.95
C ASP A 42 4.93 -7.94 -6.19
N TYR A 43 4.87 -9.18 -6.67
CA TYR A 43 5.64 -9.61 -7.81
C TYR A 43 4.90 -9.29 -9.11
N ASP A 44 5.61 -8.74 -10.09
CA ASP A 44 5.07 -8.43 -11.42
C ASP A 44 6.12 -8.73 -12.51
N ALA A 45 5.81 -8.33 -13.74
CA ALA A 45 6.72 -8.29 -14.87
C ALA A 45 6.77 -6.91 -15.53
N ASP A 46 7.96 -6.49 -15.97
CA ASP A 46 8.12 -5.25 -16.73
C ASP A 46 7.50 -5.36 -18.14
N ALA A 47 7.57 -4.28 -18.93
CA ALA A 47 7.03 -4.25 -20.29
C ALA A 47 7.67 -5.28 -21.27
N HIS A 48 8.81 -5.87 -20.90
CA HIS A 48 9.51 -6.89 -21.67
C HIS A 48 9.29 -8.31 -21.10
N GLY A 49 8.46 -8.45 -20.06
CA GLY A 49 8.19 -9.71 -19.38
C GLY A 49 9.27 -10.13 -18.38
N ASN A 50 10.20 -9.24 -18.01
CA ASN A 50 11.20 -9.56 -17.00
C ASN A 50 10.60 -9.48 -15.59
N PRO A 51 10.90 -10.44 -14.71
CA PRO A 51 10.60 -10.37 -13.29
C PRO A 51 10.95 -9.02 -12.66
N THR A 52 10.00 -8.41 -11.97
CA THR A 52 10.21 -7.17 -11.22
C THR A 52 9.34 -7.16 -9.96
N TRP A 53 9.66 -6.30 -9.01
CA TRP A 53 8.83 -6.08 -7.82
C TRP A 53 8.13 -4.74 -7.93
N LEU A 54 6.82 -4.72 -7.73
CA LEU A 54 6.11 -3.49 -7.40
C LEU A 54 6.26 -3.26 -5.90
N VAL A 55 6.87 -2.16 -5.51
CA VAL A 55 7.06 -1.76 -4.12
C VAL A 55 6.20 -0.53 -3.84
N ILE A 56 5.47 -0.57 -2.73
CA ILE A 56 4.60 0.52 -2.29
C ILE A 56 4.97 0.88 -0.87
N ASP A 57 5.35 2.13 -0.68
CA ASP A 57 5.49 2.74 0.64
C ASP A 57 4.15 3.36 1.06
N GLY A 58 3.69 3.10 2.27
CA GLY A 58 2.40 3.61 2.71
C GLY A 58 2.23 3.53 4.23
N VAL A 59 0.98 3.65 4.65
CA VAL A 59 0.62 3.62 6.08
C VAL A 59 -0.41 2.52 6.35
N ALA A 60 -0.22 1.80 7.45
CA ALA A 60 -1.16 0.79 7.92
C ALA A 60 -2.44 1.46 8.45
N HIS A 61 -3.58 0.93 8.05
CA HIS A 61 -4.89 1.32 8.54
C HIS A 61 -5.68 0.06 8.91
N PHE A 62 -6.37 0.09 10.06
CA PHE A 62 -7.25 -1.00 10.46
C PHE A 62 -8.71 -0.68 10.10
N ASP A 63 -9.27 -1.45 9.17
CA ASP A 63 -10.69 -1.41 8.83
C ASP A 63 -11.50 -2.19 9.88
N ALA A 64 -12.15 -1.46 10.79
CA ALA A 64 -12.97 -2.04 11.84
C ALA A 64 -14.21 -2.78 11.32
N GLN A 65 -14.76 -2.43 10.15
CA GLN A 65 -15.94 -3.11 9.59
C GLN A 65 -15.58 -4.49 9.07
N ARG A 66 -14.40 -4.62 8.45
CA ARG A 66 -13.91 -5.89 7.91
C ARG A 66 -12.99 -6.65 8.84
N GLN A 67 -12.59 -6.04 9.97
CA GLN A 67 -11.63 -6.59 10.92
C GLN A 67 -10.32 -6.98 10.22
N ALA A 68 -9.84 -6.09 9.34
CA ALA A 68 -8.69 -6.36 8.47
C ALA A 68 -7.74 -5.16 8.40
N TRP A 69 -6.46 -5.44 8.26
CA TRP A 69 -5.45 -4.44 7.99
C TRP A 69 -5.36 -4.14 6.50
N GLN A 70 -5.16 -2.88 6.16
CA GLN A 70 -4.91 -2.40 4.81
C GLN A 70 -3.74 -1.42 4.82
N ILE A 71 -3.09 -1.27 3.67
CA ILE A 71 -2.15 -0.18 3.43
C ILE A 71 -2.85 0.92 2.66
N ALA A 72 -2.65 2.16 3.08
CA ALA A 72 -3.09 3.35 2.38
C ALA A 72 -1.88 4.06 1.76
N TYR A 73 -1.97 4.43 0.47
CA TYR A 73 -0.86 4.95 -0.32
C TYR A 73 -1.37 5.79 -1.50
N THR A 74 -0.50 6.61 -2.09
CA THR A 74 -0.75 7.29 -3.36
C THR A 74 0.08 6.65 -4.48
N MET A 75 -0.24 6.93 -5.75
CA MET A 75 0.56 6.41 -6.86
C MET A 75 2.00 6.95 -6.90
N ASN A 76 2.27 8.06 -6.20
CA ASN A 76 3.63 8.59 -6.07
C ASN A 76 4.51 7.75 -5.13
N ASP A 77 3.88 6.91 -4.29
CA ASP A 77 4.59 6.04 -3.34
C ASP A 77 4.91 4.65 -3.94
N ALA A 78 4.37 4.36 -5.12
CA ALA A 78 4.60 3.11 -5.85
C ALA A 78 5.81 3.22 -6.78
N HIS A 79 6.69 2.21 -6.76
CA HIS A 79 7.85 2.13 -7.62
C HIS A 79 8.26 0.70 -7.95
N TRP A 80 8.97 0.52 -9.07
CA TRP A 80 9.46 -0.79 -9.51
C TRP A 80 10.87 -1.07 -9.00
N GLU A 81 11.16 -2.32 -8.61
CA GLU A 81 12.51 -2.79 -8.26
C GLU A 81 12.98 -3.99 -9.12
N PRO A 82 14.21 -3.96 -9.69
CA PRO A 82 15.18 -2.87 -9.59
C PRO A 82 14.66 -1.63 -10.33
N ARG A 83 14.87 -0.45 -9.75
CA ARG A 83 14.49 0.82 -10.39
C ARG A 83 15.08 0.82 -11.79
N HIS A 84 14.23 0.85 -12.83
CA HIS A 84 14.70 1.05 -14.20
C HIS A 84 15.51 2.36 -14.20
N ALA A 85 16.82 2.23 -14.40
CA ALA A 85 17.76 3.34 -14.44
C ALA A 85 17.48 4.28 -15.62
#